data_AF-A0A4S2HJC2-F1
#
_entry.id   AF-A0A4S2HJC2-F1
#
_cell.length_a   1.000
_cell.length_b   1.000
_cell.length_c   1.000
_cell.angle_alpha   90.00
_cell.angle_beta   90.00
_cell.angle_gamma   90.00
#
_symmetry.space_group_name_H-M   'P 1'
#
loop_
_entity.id
_entity.type
_entity.pdbx_description
1 polymer ?
#
loop_
_entity_poly.entity_id
_entity_poly.type
_entity_poly.pdbx_seq_one_letter_code
_entity_poly.pdbx_strand_id
1 'polypeptide(L)'
;MVEKVNEYPEIYKLPVELKGNALKVLNAYVVRSEGQYLLIDTGFNNDKCKKSLLSGLQELGLKPKDTSLFLTHFHADHIGLAELFIEEGESRIFMGRADYEYLEYMKHGTYIRELDELYIREGFPKAELEEQKKDNPARNYTTKDMFPARLLDNGDRFTIGKVSFECVEMSGHTPGHMCLYIREQQIMFLGDHILYDITPNVMDWPGMPDSLGRYLDNLNKIQRYPIRLALPGHRGGNQRSVNARAKELILHHEKRLQELKEILKGSAGMTAYKVASNMRWSLRGATWENAPKQQKWFAMGEAKSHLTHLLVLGEIVKEEKGKLITYRLL
;
A
#
# COMPACT_ATOMS: atom_id res chain seq x y z
N MET A 1 -25.35 -0.86 1.15
CA MET A 1 -24.64 0.08 0.27
C MET A 1 -23.61 -0.64 -0.60
N VAL A 2 -23.91 -1.85 -1.07
CA VAL A 2 -23.11 -2.54 -2.08
C VAL A 2 -23.46 -2.02 -3.47
N GLU A 3 -22.46 -1.73 -4.29
CA GLU A 3 -22.64 -1.21 -5.65
C GLU A 3 -22.19 -2.25 -6.67
N LYS A 4 -23.05 -2.61 -7.64
CA LYS A 4 -22.63 -3.43 -8.78
C LYS A 4 -21.86 -2.54 -9.76
N VAL A 5 -20.59 -2.87 -9.99
CA VAL A 5 -19.67 -2.07 -10.82
C VAL A 5 -19.35 -2.72 -12.17
N ASN A 6 -19.71 -3.98 -12.36
CA ASN A 6 -19.59 -4.67 -13.65
C ASN A 6 -20.60 -5.83 -13.74
N GLU A 7 -21.15 -6.05 -14.94
CA GLU A 7 -22.13 -7.12 -15.21
C GLU A 7 -21.49 -8.48 -15.46
N TYR A 8 -20.45 -8.54 -16.32
CA TYR A 8 -19.75 -9.78 -16.62
C TYR A 8 -18.21 -9.60 -16.64
N PRO A 9 -17.46 -10.28 -15.76
CA PRO A 9 -17.99 -11.02 -14.61
C PRO A 9 -18.75 -10.10 -13.65
N GLU A 10 -19.61 -10.69 -12.82
CA GLU A 10 -20.38 -9.92 -11.84
C GLU A 10 -19.43 -9.42 -10.74
N ILE A 11 -19.25 -8.10 -10.65
CA ILE A 11 -18.36 -7.46 -9.67
C ILE A 11 -19.14 -6.45 -8.85
N TYR A 12 -19.00 -6.54 -7.54
CA TYR A 12 -19.53 -5.59 -6.58
C TYR A 12 -18.40 -4.86 -5.86
N LYS A 13 -18.60 -3.56 -5.60
CA LYS A 13 -17.78 -2.76 -4.70
C LYS A 13 -18.48 -2.66 -3.34
N LEU A 14 -17.74 -3.03 -2.30
CA LEU A 14 -18.16 -3.00 -0.90
C LEU A 14 -17.32 -1.92 -0.19
N PRO A 15 -17.87 -0.72 0.05
CA PRO A 15 -17.15 0.29 0.82
C PRO A 15 -17.02 -0.15 2.28
N VAL A 16 -15.78 -0.31 2.75
CA VAL A 16 -15.45 -0.57 4.17
C VAL A 16 -15.04 0.74 4.82
N GLU A 17 -15.84 1.22 5.78
CA GLU A 17 -15.58 2.50 6.44
C GLU A 17 -14.32 2.48 7.31
N LEU A 18 -13.38 3.40 7.04
CA LEU A 18 -12.18 3.65 7.82
C LEU A 18 -12.39 4.88 8.72
N LYS A 19 -13.35 4.79 9.65
CA LYS A 19 -13.81 5.93 10.45
C LYS A 19 -12.67 6.58 11.23
N GLY A 20 -12.46 7.89 11.01
CA GLY A 20 -11.40 8.67 11.64
C GLY A 20 -10.06 8.63 10.91
N ASN A 21 -9.95 7.84 9.82
CA ASN A 21 -8.76 7.78 8.98
C ASN A 21 -8.86 8.79 7.81
N ALA A 22 -7.72 9.33 7.37
CA ALA A 22 -7.63 10.25 6.25
C ALA A 22 -8.11 9.65 4.91
N LEU A 23 -7.98 8.34 4.72
CA LEU A 23 -8.43 7.57 3.55
C LEU A 23 -9.96 7.44 3.48
N LYS A 24 -10.64 7.54 4.62
CA LYS A 24 -12.10 7.46 4.81
C LYS A 24 -12.72 6.09 4.52
N VAL A 25 -12.40 5.45 3.40
CA VAL A 25 -13.02 4.20 2.93
C VAL A 25 -11.99 3.34 2.19
N LEU A 26 -12.01 2.04 2.44
CA LEU A 26 -11.43 1.02 1.56
C LEU A 26 -12.51 0.51 0.62
N ASN A 27 -12.19 0.37 -0.66
CA ASN A 27 -13.00 -0.31 -1.65
C ASN A 27 -12.63 -1.80 -1.65
N ALA A 28 -13.37 -2.62 -0.90
CA ALA A 28 -13.30 -4.05 -1.07
C ALA A 28 -14.12 -4.45 -2.31
N TYR A 29 -13.76 -5.53 -2.99
CA TYR A 29 -14.48 -5.99 -4.17
C TYR A 29 -14.87 -7.45 -4.07
N VAL A 30 -16.09 -7.78 -4.51
CA VAL A 30 -16.54 -9.17 -4.63
C VAL A 30 -16.72 -9.51 -6.10
N VAL A 31 -16.03 -10.54 -6.56
CA VAL A 31 -16.25 -11.16 -7.88
C VAL A 31 -17.07 -12.43 -7.70
N ARG A 32 -18.09 -12.61 -8.53
CA ARG A 32 -18.95 -13.80 -8.54
C ARG A 32 -18.86 -14.55 -9.86
N SER A 33 -18.76 -15.87 -9.77
CA SER A 33 -18.85 -16.75 -10.94
C SER A 33 -19.27 -18.14 -10.52
N GLU A 34 -20.32 -18.69 -11.13
CA GLU A 34 -20.77 -20.08 -10.94
C GLU A 34 -20.92 -20.52 -9.47
N GLY A 35 -21.49 -19.65 -8.63
CA GLY A 35 -21.68 -19.92 -7.20
C GLY A 35 -20.39 -19.87 -6.37
N GLN A 36 -19.27 -19.47 -6.96
CA GLN A 36 -18.01 -19.18 -6.27
C GLN A 36 -17.80 -17.67 -6.14
N TYR A 37 -17.09 -17.29 -5.07
CA TYR A 37 -16.94 -15.90 -4.66
C TYR A 37 -15.50 -15.60 -4.29
N LEU A 38 -15.01 -14.46 -4.74
CA LEU A 38 -13.72 -13.90 -4.33
C LEU A 38 -13.95 -12.51 -3.77
N LEU A 39 -13.58 -12.30 -2.51
CA LEU A 39 -13.39 -10.99 -1.92
C LEU A 39 -11.95 -10.53 -2.15
N ILE A 40 -11.78 -9.25 -2.45
CA ILE A 40 -10.48 -8.58 -2.57
C ILE A 40 -10.40 -7.52 -1.47
N ASP A 41 -9.44 -7.70 -0.56
CA ASP A 41 -9.16 -6.88 0.63
C ASP A 41 -10.28 -6.80 1.67
N THR A 42 -9.94 -6.45 2.92
CA THR A 42 -10.82 -6.68 4.08
C THR A 42 -11.07 -5.50 5.03
N GLY A 43 -10.17 -4.53 5.13
CA GLY A 43 -10.26 -3.45 6.13
C GLY A 43 -9.33 -3.65 7.33
N PHE A 44 -9.25 -2.62 8.18
CA PHE A 44 -8.51 -2.66 9.43
C PHE A 44 -9.10 -3.70 10.41
N ASN A 45 -8.24 -4.29 11.25
CA ASN A 45 -8.62 -5.14 12.36
C ASN A 45 -9.25 -4.35 13.52
N ASN A 46 -10.48 -3.90 13.34
CA ASN A 46 -11.28 -3.28 14.38
C ASN A 46 -12.78 -3.56 14.16
N ASP A 47 -13.58 -3.35 15.20
CA ASP A 47 -15.01 -3.67 15.18
C ASP A 47 -15.81 -2.88 14.14
N LYS A 48 -15.38 -1.65 13.81
CA LYS A 48 -16.09 -0.79 12.84
C LYS A 48 -15.92 -1.34 11.43
N CYS A 49 -14.68 -1.61 11.01
CA CYS A 49 -14.39 -2.22 9.72
C CYS A 49 -15.01 -3.62 9.64
N LYS A 50 -14.91 -4.42 10.72
CA LYS A 50 -15.54 -5.74 10.80
C LYS A 50 -17.05 -5.68 10.56
N LYS A 51 -17.75 -4.77 11.26
CA LYS A 51 -19.18 -4.57 11.06
C LYS A 51 -19.51 -4.13 9.62
N SER A 52 -18.73 -3.19 9.08
CA SER A 52 -18.91 -2.69 7.71
C SER A 52 -18.74 -3.80 6.67
N LEU A 53 -17.66 -4.58 6.76
CA LEU A 53 -17.37 -5.68 5.85
C LEU A 53 -18.45 -6.76 5.92
N LEU A 54 -18.78 -7.23 7.13
CA LEU A 54 -19.78 -8.29 7.32
C LEU A 54 -21.17 -7.86 6.84
N SER A 55 -21.56 -6.60 7.05
CA SER A 55 -22.81 -6.06 6.51
C SER A 55 -22.83 -6.08 4.98
N GLY A 56 -21.72 -5.68 4.33
CA GLY A 56 -21.62 -5.71 2.87
C GLY A 56 -21.67 -7.14 2.30
N LEU A 57 -21.01 -8.09 2.94
CA LEU A 57 -21.11 -9.51 2.57
C LEU A 57 -22.54 -10.04 2.78
N GLN A 58 -23.20 -9.67 3.87
CA GLN A 58 -24.57 -10.07 4.16
C GLN A 58 -25.59 -9.53 3.15
N GLU A 59 -25.44 -8.28 2.68
CA GLU A 59 -26.27 -7.72 1.59
C GLU A 59 -26.17 -8.57 0.30
N LEU A 60 -25.02 -9.21 0.11
CA LEU A 60 -24.76 -10.15 -0.97
C LEU A 60 -25.13 -11.60 -0.61
N GLY A 61 -25.65 -11.88 0.58
CA GLY A 61 -25.94 -13.25 1.02
C GLY A 61 -24.68 -14.13 1.20
N LEU A 62 -23.51 -13.51 1.37
CA LEU A 62 -22.23 -14.19 1.52
C LEU A 62 -21.82 -14.30 2.99
N LYS A 63 -21.03 -15.32 3.28
CA LYS A 63 -20.36 -15.52 4.57
C LYS A 63 -18.86 -15.64 4.33
N PRO A 64 -18.00 -15.12 5.23
CA PRO A 64 -16.55 -15.24 5.09
C PRO A 64 -16.08 -16.68 4.81
N LYS A 65 -16.59 -17.66 5.57
CA LYS A 65 -16.28 -19.08 5.41
C LYS A 65 -16.54 -19.68 4.02
N ASP A 66 -17.48 -19.10 3.27
CA ASP A 66 -17.91 -19.58 1.96
C ASP A 66 -17.32 -18.70 0.82
N THR A 67 -16.38 -17.81 1.15
CA THR A 67 -15.83 -16.79 0.24
C THR A 67 -14.31 -16.91 0.20
N SER A 68 -13.73 -17.04 -1.01
CA SER A 68 -12.27 -16.95 -1.17
C SER A 68 -11.81 -15.52 -0.94
N LEU A 69 -10.59 -15.32 -0.46
CA LEU A 69 -10.03 -14.01 -0.17
C LEU A 69 -8.74 -13.82 -0.94
N PHE A 70 -8.60 -12.71 -1.67
CA PHE A 70 -7.33 -12.24 -2.19
C PHE A 70 -6.92 -10.95 -1.48
N LEU A 71 -5.66 -10.90 -1.03
CA LEU A 71 -5.08 -9.75 -0.37
C LEU A 71 -4.06 -9.10 -1.29
N THR A 72 -4.30 -7.83 -1.65
CA THR A 72 -3.45 -7.11 -2.61
C THR A 72 -2.06 -6.85 -2.07
N HIS A 73 -1.94 -6.51 -0.77
CA HIS A 73 -0.69 -6.23 -0.10
C HIS A 73 -0.83 -6.26 1.42
N PHE A 74 0.28 -6.24 2.16
CA PHE A 74 0.27 -6.47 3.62
C PHE A 74 -0.25 -5.31 4.49
N HIS A 75 -0.58 -4.14 3.92
CA HIS A 75 -1.01 -3.01 4.77
C HIS A 75 -2.27 -3.35 5.57
N ALA A 76 -2.33 -2.77 6.77
CA ALA A 76 -3.28 -3.15 7.80
C ALA A 76 -4.75 -2.99 7.38
N ASP A 77 -5.07 -2.01 6.54
CA ASP A 77 -6.41 -1.83 5.97
C ASP A 77 -6.75 -2.81 4.85
N HIS A 78 -5.81 -3.57 4.33
CA HIS A 78 -6.09 -4.57 3.30
C HIS A 78 -6.21 -5.96 3.93
N ILE A 79 -5.32 -6.28 4.87
CA ILE A 79 -5.24 -7.62 5.49
C ILE A 79 -5.94 -7.75 6.84
N GLY A 80 -6.32 -6.65 7.49
CA GLY A 80 -6.63 -6.63 8.92
C GLY A 80 -7.68 -7.63 9.39
N LEU A 81 -8.64 -7.99 8.52
CA LEU A 81 -9.70 -8.96 8.85
C LEU A 81 -9.54 -10.30 8.12
N ALA A 82 -8.34 -10.63 7.63
CA ALA A 82 -8.04 -11.91 6.97
C ALA A 82 -8.40 -13.13 7.85
N GLU A 83 -8.25 -13.01 9.18
CA GLU A 83 -8.61 -14.07 10.15
C GLU A 83 -10.07 -14.51 10.06
N LEU A 84 -10.99 -13.67 9.58
CA LEU A 84 -12.40 -14.04 9.41
C LEU A 84 -12.62 -15.09 8.31
N PHE A 85 -11.64 -15.31 7.44
CA PHE A 85 -11.71 -16.17 6.25
C PHE A 85 -10.89 -17.46 6.40
N ILE A 86 -10.32 -17.70 7.58
CA ILE A 86 -9.57 -18.93 7.87
C ILE A 86 -10.58 -20.06 8.12
N GLU A 87 -10.45 -21.15 7.38
CA GLU A 87 -11.26 -22.37 7.51
C GLU A 87 -10.35 -23.61 7.51
N GLU A 88 -10.87 -24.74 7.99
CA GLU A 88 -10.14 -26.01 7.97
C GLU A 88 -10.00 -26.56 6.54
N GLY A 89 -8.81 -27.06 6.19
CA GLY A 89 -8.51 -27.67 4.89
C GLY A 89 -7.57 -26.83 4.02
N GLU A 90 -7.79 -26.81 2.71
CA GLU A 90 -7.00 -25.99 1.78
C GLU A 90 -7.31 -24.49 1.97
N SER A 91 -6.25 -23.67 2.05
CA SER A 91 -6.44 -22.23 2.20
C SER A 91 -7.12 -21.63 0.97
N ARG A 92 -8.20 -20.88 1.23
CA ARG A 92 -8.91 -20.04 0.25
C ARG A 92 -8.42 -18.59 0.27
N ILE A 93 -7.35 -18.33 1.01
CA ILE A 93 -6.69 -17.03 1.08
C ILE A 93 -5.52 -17.04 0.10
N PHE A 94 -5.45 -16.03 -0.74
CA PHE A 94 -4.42 -15.82 -1.74
C PHE A 94 -3.68 -14.53 -1.43
N MET A 95 -2.35 -14.55 -1.51
CA MET A 95 -1.52 -13.36 -1.28
C MET A 95 -0.23 -13.47 -2.08
N GLY A 96 0.31 -12.32 -2.51
CA GLY A 96 1.64 -12.28 -3.14
C GLY A 96 2.72 -12.81 -2.20
N ARG A 97 3.59 -13.69 -2.70
CA ARG A 97 4.65 -14.35 -1.92
C ARG A 97 5.52 -13.34 -1.18
N ALA A 98 6.04 -12.35 -1.89
CA ALA A 98 6.96 -11.37 -1.32
C ALA A 98 6.35 -10.57 -0.16
N ASP A 99 5.08 -10.16 -0.26
CA ASP A 99 4.41 -9.44 0.82
C ASP A 99 4.03 -10.36 1.99
N TYR A 100 3.72 -11.63 1.73
CA TYR A 100 3.46 -12.61 2.77
C TYR A 100 4.74 -12.93 3.58
N GLU A 101 5.86 -13.17 2.90
CA GLU A 101 7.17 -13.39 3.52
C GLU A 101 7.65 -12.13 4.26
N TYR A 102 7.37 -10.94 3.71
CA TYR A 102 7.66 -9.68 4.40
C TYR A 102 6.81 -9.51 5.67
N LEU A 103 5.52 -9.86 5.63
CA LEU A 103 4.65 -9.87 6.80
C LEU A 103 5.15 -10.85 7.87
N GLU A 104 5.64 -12.03 7.47
CA GLU A 104 6.24 -13.00 8.39
C GLU A 104 7.49 -12.43 9.06
N TYR A 105 8.39 -11.81 8.30
CA TYR A 105 9.56 -11.11 8.83
C TYR A 105 9.17 -9.98 9.80
N MET A 106 8.13 -9.20 9.47
CA MET A 106 7.61 -8.15 10.35
C MET A 106 7.07 -8.70 11.68
N LYS A 107 6.47 -9.90 11.70
CA LYS A 107 5.85 -10.49 12.88
C LYS A 107 6.81 -11.28 13.77
N HIS A 108 7.75 -12.01 13.18
CA HIS A 108 8.63 -12.92 13.92
C HIS A 108 10.04 -12.34 14.19
N GLY A 109 10.34 -11.17 13.63
CA GLY A 109 11.66 -10.57 13.69
C GLY A 109 11.82 -9.38 14.63
N THR A 110 13.02 -8.80 14.56
CA THR A 110 13.40 -7.52 15.17
C THR A 110 12.93 -6.31 14.37
N TYR A 111 12.16 -6.52 13.29
CA TYR A 111 11.80 -5.51 12.30
C TYR A 111 11.30 -4.19 12.89
N ILE A 112 10.30 -4.22 13.77
CA ILE A 112 9.73 -2.98 14.34
C ILE A 112 10.79 -2.21 15.15
N ARG A 113 11.67 -2.93 15.86
CA ARG A 113 12.77 -2.32 16.60
C ARG A 113 13.82 -1.73 15.66
N GLU A 114 14.21 -2.47 14.63
CA GLU A 114 15.18 -2.03 13.62
C GLU A 114 14.67 -0.82 12.83
N LEU A 115 13.39 -0.81 12.47
CA LEU A 115 12.73 0.32 11.83
C LEU A 115 12.69 1.54 12.74
N ASP A 116 12.36 1.37 14.02
CA ASP A 116 12.36 2.46 14.99
C ASP A 116 13.79 3.02 15.19
N GLU A 117 14.80 2.16 15.31
CA GLU A 117 16.20 2.54 15.41
C GLU A 117 16.68 3.27 14.15
N LEU A 118 16.31 2.79 12.97
CA LEU A 118 16.58 3.45 11.71
C LEU A 118 15.95 4.85 11.67
N TYR A 119 14.68 4.99 12.03
CA TYR A 119 14.01 6.29 12.07
C TYR A 119 14.71 7.27 13.02
N ILE A 120 15.15 6.82 14.19
CA ILE A 120 15.93 7.63 15.13
C ILE A 120 17.27 8.05 14.51
N ARG A 121 18.01 7.12 13.86
CA ARG A 121 19.26 7.44 13.16
C ARG A 121 19.04 8.41 12.00
N GLU A 122 17.89 8.35 11.37
CA GLU A 122 17.46 9.26 10.30
C GLU A 122 16.88 10.60 10.84
N GLY A 123 17.05 10.86 12.13
CA GLY A 123 16.75 12.13 12.79
C GLY A 123 15.30 12.29 13.26
N PHE A 124 14.49 11.23 13.23
CA PHE A 124 13.14 11.28 13.78
C PHE A 124 13.19 11.43 15.31
N PRO A 125 12.54 12.44 15.91
CA PRO A 125 12.59 12.65 17.35
C PRO A 125 12.02 11.45 18.11
N LYS A 126 12.80 10.88 19.03
CA LYS A 126 12.40 9.69 19.81
C LYS A 126 11.05 9.87 20.51
N ALA A 127 10.80 11.04 21.10
CA ALA A 127 9.53 11.33 21.76
C ALA A 127 8.33 11.29 20.79
N GLU A 128 8.48 11.86 19.59
CA GLU A 128 7.42 11.82 18.55
C GLU A 128 7.23 10.38 18.03
N LEU A 129 8.31 9.59 17.94
CA LEU A 129 8.25 8.19 17.53
C LEU A 129 7.49 7.33 18.54
N GLU A 130 7.71 7.53 19.85
CA GLU A 130 6.95 6.80 20.89
C GLU A 130 5.50 7.24 20.95
N GLU A 131 5.22 8.53 20.71
CA GLU A 131 3.86 9.06 20.68
C GLU A 131 3.05 8.49 19.50
N GLN A 132 3.62 8.48 18.29
CA GLN A 132 2.88 8.00 17.11
C GLN A 132 2.45 6.53 17.23
N LYS A 133 3.24 5.69 17.90
CA LYS A 133 2.95 4.25 18.08
C LYS A 133 1.62 3.97 18.76
N LYS A 134 1.19 4.85 19.67
CA LYS A 134 0.00 4.63 20.50
C LYS A 134 -1.27 4.51 19.67
N ASP A 135 -1.37 5.30 18.60
CA ASP A 135 -2.59 5.45 17.82
C ASP A 135 -2.41 5.17 16.33
N ASN A 136 -1.26 4.62 15.88
CA ASN A 136 -0.99 4.42 14.45
C ASN A 136 -1.77 3.20 13.91
N PRO A 137 -2.80 3.40 13.05
CA PRO A 137 -3.61 2.29 12.52
C PRO A 137 -2.79 1.27 11.74
N ALA A 138 -1.73 1.71 11.03
CA ALA A 138 -0.86 0.84 10.26
C ALA A 138 -0.08 -0.16 11.13
N ARG A 139 0.11 0.15 12.42
CA ARG A 139 0.72 -0.76 13.39
C ARG A 139 -0.32 -1.54 14.20
N ASN A 140 -1.40 -0.88 14.60
CA ASN A 140 -2.27 -1.39 15.64
C ASN A 140 -3.48 -2.18 15.12
N TYR A 141 -3.83 -2.04 13.83
CA TYR A 141 -4.99 -2.70 13.24
C TYR A 141 -4.65 -3.65 12.10
N THR A 142 -3.45 -4.23 12.11
CA THR A 142 -3.10 -5.35 11.21
C THR A 142 -3.62 -6.70 11.76
N THR A 143 -3.37 -7.82 11.08
CA THR A 143 -3.71 -9.16 11.60
C THR A 143 -2.99 -9.42 12.92
N LYS A 144 -3.54 -10.26 13.79
CA LYS A 144 -2.87 -10.64 15.04
C LYS A 144 -1.75 -11.64 14.74
N ASP A 145 -2.10 -12.71 14.06
CA ASP A 145 -1.19 -13.79 13.70
C ASP A 145 -0.96 -13.90 12.18
N MET A 146 -0.04 -14.77 11.79
CA MET A 146 0.03 -15.24 10.41
C MET A 146 -1.20 -16.10 10.09
N PHE A 147 -1.60 -16.11 8.82
CA PHE A 147 -2.75 -16.86 8.34
C PHE A 147 -2.33 -17.76 7.18
N PRO A 148 -2.90 -18.98 7.04
CA PRO A 148 -2.53 -19.83 5.92
C PRO A 148 -2.95 -19.17 4.61
N ALA A 149 -2.02 -19.03 3.66
CA ALA A 149 -2.32 -18.48 2.34
C ALA A 149 -1.66 -19.31 1.25
N ARG A 150 -2.34 -19.41 0.10
CA ARG A 150 -1.71 -19.81 -1.16
C ARG A 150 -0.89 -18.63 -1.67
N LEU A 151 0.43 -18.81 -1.69
CA LEU A 151 1.37 -17.79 -2.14
C LEU A 151 1.41 -17.75 -3.66
N LEU A 152 1.34 -16.54 -4.20
CA LEU A 152 1.31 -16.26 -5.63
C LEU A 152 2.53 -15.47 -6.06
N ASP A 153 3.05 -15.78 -7.23
CA ASP A 153 4.13 -15.07 -7.89
C ASP A 153 3.62 -14.29 -9.13
N ASN A 154 4.44 -13.40 -9.68
CA ASN A 154 4.06 -12.64 -10.86
C ASN A 154 3.78 -13.55 -12.06
N GLY A 155 2.64 -13.37 -12.71
CA GLY A 155 2.19 -14.16 -13.85
C GLY A 155 1.39 -15.42 -13.47
N ASP A 156 1.32 -15.77 -12.18
CA ASP A 156 0.46 -16.86 -11.71
C ASP A 156 -0.99 -16.61 -12.05
N ARG A 157 -1.72 -17.72 -12.22
CA ARG A 157 -3.15 -17.70 -12.53
C ARG A 157 -3.93 -18.59 -11.59
N PHE A 158 -5.11 -18.13 -11.23
CA PHE A 158 -6.12 -18.92 -10.54
C PHE A 158 -7.50 -18.56 -11.08
N THR A 159 -8.49 -19.39 -10.75
CA THR A 159 -9.85 -19.26 -11.26
C THR A 159 -10.86 -19.23 -10.12
N ILE A 160 -11.94 -18.46 -10.33
CA ILE A 160 -13.14 -18.48 -9.51
C ILE A 160 -14.29 -18.69 -10.48
N GLY A 161 -14.92 -19.87 -10.43
CA GLY A 161 -15.82 -20.34 -11.48
C GLY A 161 -15.15 -20.25 -12.86
N LYS A 162 -15.76 -19.48 -13.77
CA LYS A 162 -15.25 -19.23 -15.13
C LYS A 162 -14.28 -18.04 -15.25
N VAL A 163 -14.05 -17.29 -14.18
CA VAL A 163 -13.21 -16.09 -14.22
C VAL A 163 -11.77 -16.48 -13.95
N SER A 164 -10.87 -16.23 -14.91
CA SER A 164 -9.43 -16.39 -14.74
C SER A 164 -8.80 -15.06 -14.32
N PHE A 165 -8.06 -15.09 -13.21
CA PHE A 165 -7.28 -13.98 -12.71
C PHE A 165 -5.80 -14.21 -12.99
N GLU A 166 -5.14 -13.18 -13.51
CA GLU A 166 -3.69 -13.09 -13.61
C GLU A 166 -3.16 -12.22 -12.47
N CYS A 167 -2.17 -12.75 -11.76
CA CYS A 167 -1.44 -12.06 -10.71
C CYS A 167 -0.39 -11.17 -11.36
N VAL A 168 -0.51 -9.85 -11.17
CA VAL A 168 0.46 -8.89 -11.70
C VAL A 168 1.11 -8.18 -10.53
N GLU A 169 2.37 -8.55 -10.25
CA GLU A 169 3.17 -7.88 -9.23
C GLU A 169 3.37 -6.41 -9.62
N MET A 170 3.18 -5.50 -8.68
CA MET A 170 3.33 -4.05 -8.84
C MET A 170 4.04 -3.48 -7.60
N SER A 171 5.15 -4.09 -7.22
CA SER A 171 5.97 -3.69 -6.08
C SER A 171 6.41 -2.23 -6.13
N GLY A 172 6.69 -1.69 -4.94
CA GLY A 172 7.12 -0.32 -4.72
C GLY A 172 6.33 0.32 -3.58
N HIS A 173 5.00 0.34 -3.71
CA HIS A 173 4.11 0.71 -2.60
C HIS A 173 4.35 -0.19 -1.38
N THR A 174 4.33 -1.51 -1.61
CA THR A 174 4.91 -2.54 -0.74
C THR A 174 5.85 -3.44 -1.57
N PRO A 175 6.73 -4.24 -0.94
CA PRO A 175 7.68 -5.13 -1.63
C PRO A 175 7.04 -6.15 -2.58
N GLY A 176 5.79 -6.55 -2.32
CA GLY A 176 5.06 -7.58 -3.04
C GLY A 176 3.62 -7.22 -3.39
N HIS A 177 3.31 -5.92 -3.53
CA HIS A 177 1.99 -5.45 -3.95
C HIS A 177 1.55 -6.17 -5.22
N MET A 178 0.31 -6.63 -5.26
CA MET A 178 -0.22 -7.43 -6.36
C MET A 178 -1.56 -6.91 -6.85
N CYS A 179 -1.60 -6.57 -8.13
CA CYS A 179 -2.83 -6.32 -8.87
C CYS A 179 -3.41 -7.65 -9.39
N LEU A 180 -4.74 -7.73 -9.48
CA LEU A 180 -5.41 -8.81 -10.20
C LEU A 180 -5.94 -8.33 -11.53
N TYR A 181 -5.63 -9.06 -12.59
CA TYR A 181 -6.03 -8.73 -13.95
C TYR A 181 -6.91 -9.81 -14.57
N ILE A 182 -8.12 -9.43 -14.98
CA ILE A 182 -9.01 -10.27 -15.75
C ILE A 182 -8.83 -9.90 -17.23
N ARG A 183 -7.94 -10.62 -17.90
CA ARG A 183 -7.44 -10.25 -19.25
C ARG A 183 -8.53 -10.18 -20.30
N GLU A 184 -9.45 -11.14 -20.32
CA GLU A 184 -10.51 -11.22 -21.31
C GLU A 184 -11.47 -10.03 -21.26
N GLN A 185 -11.79 -9.54 -20.06
CA GLN A 185 -12.71 -8.41 -19.85
C GLN A 185 -11.99 -7.07 -19.64
N GLN A 186 -10.65 -7.08 -19.65
CA GLN A 186 -9.78 -5.92 -19.46
C GLN A 186 -10.07 -5.18 -18.14
N ILE A 187 -10.26 -5.93 -17.06
CA ILE A 187 -10.56 -5.40 -15.72
C ILE A 187 -9.35 -5.59 -14.83
N MET A 188 -8.92 -4.55 -14.12
CA MET A 188 -7.81 -4.63 -13.17
C MET A 188 -8.20 -4.10 -11.80
N PHE A 189 -7.99 -4.91 -10.77
CA PHE A 189 -8.00 -4.49 -9.38
C PHE A 189 -6.62 -3.95 -9.04
N LEU A 190 -6.55 -2.64 -8.80
CA LEU A 190 -5.29 -1.91 -8.69
C LEU A 190 -4.71 -1.92 -7.28
N GLY A 191 -5.50 -2.29 -6.27
CA GLY A 191 -5.19 -2.01 -4.86
C GLY A 191 -4.70 -0.56 -4.72
N ASP A 192 -3.58 -0.40 -4.03
CA ASP A 192 -2.93 0.90 -3.83
C ASP A 192 -1.82 1.25 -4.84
N HIS A 193 -1.63 0.47 -5.92
CA HIS A 193 -0.62 0.81 -6.93
C HIS A 193 -0.96 2.10 -7.70
N ILE A 194 -2.24 2.30 -8.03
CA ILE A 194 -2.73 3.55 -8.63
C ILE A 194 -3.99 4.01 -7.88
N LEU A 195 -3.89 5.21 -7.31
CA LEU A 195 -5.02 5.94 -6.74
C LEU A 195 -5.22 7.24 -7.51
N TYR A 196 -6.48 7.65 -7.72
CA TYR A 196 -6.78 8.77 -8.61
C TYR A 196 -6.73 10.13 -7.90
N ASP A 197 -7.30 10.22 -6.70
CA ASP A 197 -7.43 11.51 -5.99
C ASP A 197 -6.24 11.82 -5.07
N ILE A 198 -5.40 10.83 -4.81
CA ILE A 198 -4.22 10.91 -3.95
C ILE A 198 -3.05 10.18 -4.60
N THR A 199 -1.85 10.41 -4.08
CA THR A 199 -0.66 9.62 -4.41
C THR A 199 -0.55 8.45 -3.43
N PRO A 200 -0.35 7.21 -3.90
CA PRO A 200 0.04 6.12 -3.02
C PRO A 200 1.33 6.49 -2.27
N ASN A 201 1.41 6.13 -1.00
CA ASN A 201 2.61 6.36 -0.20
C ASN A 201 3.68 5.33 -0.59
N VAL A 202 4.91 5.76 -0.87
CA VAL A 202 6.00 4.84 -1.23
C VAL A 202 7.10 4.97 -0.19
N MET A 203 7.14 4.03 0.76
CA MET A 203 8.12 4.05 1.85
C MET A 203 9.40 3.27 1.47
N ASP A 204 10.49 3.60 2.15
CA ASP A 204 11.70 2.79 2.14
C ASP A 204 11.44 1.50 2.94
N TRP A 205 11.59 0.34 2.31
CA TRP A 205 11.31 -0.96 2.92
C TRP A 205 12.63 -1.70 3.17
N PRO A 206 12.99 -2.04 4.43
CA PRO A 206 14.16 -2.86 4.70
C PRO A 206 14.21 -4.13 3.84
N GLY A 207 15.31 -4.35 3.12
CA GLY A 207 15.45 -5.48 2.19
C GLY A 207 14.99 -5.19 0.75
N MET A 208 14.39 -4.03 0.49
CA MET A 208 14.08 -3.54 -0.85
C MET A 208 15.04 -2.39 -1.23
N PRO A 209 15.99 -2.59 -2.16
CA PRO A 209 17.04 -1.61 -2.41
C PRO A 209 16.58 -0.24 -2.95
N ASP A 210 15.46 -0.20 -3.68
CA ASP A 210 14.94 1.02 -4.31
C ASP A 210 13.42 0.95 -4.50
N SER A 211 12.66 1.19 -3.43
CA SER A 211 11.18 1.13 -3.47
C SER A 211 10.60 2.08 -4.51
N LEU A 212 11.11 3.32 -4.59
CA LEU A 212 10.62 4.32 -5.54
C LEU A 212 10.97 3.97 -6.97
N GLY A 213 12.21 3.54 -7.26
CA GLY A 213 12.59 3.08 -8.59
C GLY A 213 11.71 1.93 -9.08
N ARG A 214 11.44 0.95 -8.20
CA ARG A 214 10.53 -0.16 -8.50
C ARG A 214 9.09 0.29 -8.76
N TYR A 215 8.60 1.23 -7.96
CA TYR A 215 7.28 1.83 -8.18
C TYR A 215 7.20 2.53 -9.54
N LEU A 216 8.20 3.33 -9.91
CA LEU A 216 8.28 4.03 -11.20
C LEU A 216 8.35 3.04 -12.38
N ASP A 217 9.14 1.97 -12.27
CA ASP A 217 9.18 0.89 -13.25
C ASP A 217 7.80 0.25 -13.41
N ASN A 218 7.08 0.03 -12.32
CA ASN A 218 5.74 -0.57 -12.33
C ASN A 218 4.65 0.39 -12.83
N LEU A 219 4.81 1.71 -12.65
CA LEU A 219 3.98 2.71 -13.33
C LEU A 219 4.21 2.72 -14.85
N ASN A 220 5.42 2.41 -15.31
CA ASN A 220 5.69 2.20 -16.74
C ASN A 220 5.16 0.86 -17.24
N LYS A 221 5.27 -0.21 -16.43
CA LYS A 221 4.79 -1.56 -16.76
C LYS A 221 3.27 -1.59 -16.96
N ILE A 222 2.51 -1.02 -16.01
CA ILE A 222 1.05 -1.08 -16.03
C ILE A 222 0.44 -0.42 -17.28
N GLN A 223 1.14 0.56 -17.87
CA GLN A 223 0.68 1.24 -19.09
C GLN A 223 0.54 0.33 -20.32
N ARG A 224 1.16 -0.86 -20.28
CA ARG A 224 1.11 -1.87 -21.35
C ARG A 224 -0.11 -2.77 -21.26
N TYR A 225 -0.86 -2.71 -20.15
CA TYR A 225 -2.06 -3.51 -19.97
C TYR A 225 -3.27 -2.76 -20.53
N PRO A 226 -4.07 -3.36 -21.42
CA PRO A 226 -5.33 -2.76 -21.81
C PRO A 226 -6.33 -2.88 -20.65
N ILE A 227 -6.72 -1.75 -20.07
CA ILE A 227 -7.60 -1.69 -18.90
C ILE A 227 -8.82 -0.85 -19.27
N ARG A 228 -9.96 -1.53 -19.44
CA ARG A 228 -11.28 -0.94 -19.65
C ARG A 228 -11.90 -0.47 -18.33
N LEU A 229 -11.73 -1.25 -17.26
CA LEU A 229 -12.24 -0.94 -15.94
C LEU A 229 -11.13 -1.11 -14.90
N ALA A 230 -10.83 -0.02 -14.20
CA ALA A 230 -9.82 0.01 -13.14
C ALA A 230 -10.50 0.18 -11.78
N LEU A 231 -10.12 -0.65 -10.82
CA LEU A 231 -10.78 -0.78 -9.52
C LEU A 231 -9.75 -0.54 -8.40
N PRO A 232 -9.59 0.72 -7.92
CA PRO A 232 -8.59 1.10 -6.92
C PRO A 232 -9.00 0.75 -5.49
N GLY A 233 -8.02 0.53 -4.61
CA GLY A 233 -8.24 0.22 -3.18
C GLY A 233 -8.89 1.37 -2.40
N HIS A 234 -8.71 2.61 -2.83
CA HIS A 234 -9.33 3.78 -2.20
C HIS A 234 -9.88 4.78 -3.22
N ARG A 235 -10.83 5.60 -2.76
CA ARG A 235 -11.43 6.72 -3.52
C ARG A 235 -12.17 6.26 -4.78
N GLY A 236 -12.63 7.21 -5.59
CA GLY A 236 -13.21 6.95 -6.91
C GLY A 236 -12.13 6.80 -7.97
N GLY A 237 -12.51 6.44 -9.21
CA GLY A 237 -11.52 6.19 -10.26
C GLY A 237 -11.98 6.34 -11.71
N ASN A 238 -13.06 7.09 -11.98
CA ASN A 238 -13.76 6.99 -13.26
C ASN A 238 -13.51 8.13 -14.27
N GLN A 239 -12.71 9.16 -13.95
CA GLN A 239 -12.49 10.27 -14.89
C GLN A 239 -11.18 10.20 -15.69
N ARG A 240 -10.18 9.42 -15.24
CA ARG A 240 -8.86 9.32 -15.88
C ARG A 240 -8.55 7.88 -16.25
N SER A 241 -7.88 7.66 -17.38
CA SER A 241 -7.34 6.33 -17.69
C SER A 241 -6.17 6.00 -16.75
N VAL A 242 -5.90 4.70 -16.56
CA VAL A 242 -4.72 4.22 -15.82
C VAL A 242 -3.44 4.84 -16.41
N ASN A 243 -3.33 4.91 -17.74
CA ASN A 243 -2.14 5.46 -18.40
C ASN A 243 -1.97 6.95 -18.13
N ALA A 244 -3.06 7.73 -18.17
CA ALA A 244 -3.01 9.15 -17.83
C ALA A 244 -2.57 9.34 -16.37
N ARG A 245 -3.16 8.56 -15.45
CA ARG A 245 -2.84 8.66 -14.02
C ARG A 245 -1.41 8.20 -13.72
N ALA A 246 -0.91 7.15 -14.36
CA ALA A 246 0.46 6.69 -14.21
C ALA A 246 1.48 7.78 -14.61
N LYS A 247 1.23 8.49 -15.72
CA LYS A 247 2.08 9.62 -16.15
C LYS A 247 2.04 10.79 -15.16
N GLU A 248 0.86 11.11 -14.61
CA GLU A 248 0.74 12.12 -13.54
C GLU A 248 1.57 11.75 -12.30
N LEU A 249 1.55 10.46 -11.90
CA LEU A 249 2.29 9.95 -10.76
C LEU A 249 3.80 9.96 -11.01
N ILE A 250 4.26 9.56 -12.20
CA ILE A 250 5.67 9.67 -12.60
C ILE A 250 6.14 11.12 -12.50
N LEU A 251 5.42 12.04 -13.14
CA LEU A 251 5.76 13.48 -13.10
C LEU A 251 5.70 14.06 -11.68
N HIS A 252 4.80 13.57 -10.83
CA HIS A 252 4.76 13.94 -9.43
C HIS A 252 6.07 13.56 -8.73
N HIS A 253 6.52 12.31 -8.85
CA HIS A 253 7.76 11.85 -8.21
C HIS A 253 9.00 12.52 -8.80
N GLU A 254 9.05 12.80 -10.10
CA GLU A 254 10.12 13.62 -10.70
C GLU A 254 10.22 15.00 -10.05
N LYS A 255 9.08 15.68 -9.83
CA LYS A 255 9.04 16.96 -9.11
C LYS A 255 9.48 16.82 -7.66
N ARG A 256 9.07 15.75 -6.97
CA ARG A 256 9.50 15.45 -5.60
C ARG A 256 11.01 15.26 -5.53
N LEU A 257 11.61 14.51 -6.45
CA LEU A 257 13.05 14.29 -6.55
C LEU A 257 13.80 15.61 -6.77
N GLN A 258 13.33 16.45 -7.69
CA GLN A 258 13.94 17.77 -7.91
C GLN A 258 13.85 18.64 -6.65
N GLU A 259 12.72 18.64 -5.96
CA GLU A 259 12.56 19.40 -4.72
C GLU A 259 13.56 18.93 -3.64
N LEU A 260 13.79 17.62 -3.51
CA LEU A 260 14.81 17.09 -2.59
C LEU A 260 16.22 17.59 -2.96
N LYS A 261 16.59 17.59 -4.24
CA LYS A 261 17.88 18.11 -4.70
C LYS A 261 18.04 19.59 -4.33
N GLU A 262 17.00 20.40 -4.52
CA GLU A 262 17.02 21.81 -4.11
C GLU A 262 17.12 21.99 -2.60
N ILE A 263 16.45 21.16 -1.80
CA ILE A 263 16.56 21.18 -0.32
C ILE A 263 17.98 20.84 0.14
N LEU A 264 18.65 19.90 -0.55
CA LEU A 264 20.02 19.47 -0.22
C LEU A 264 21.10 20.42 -0.75
N LYS A 265 20.76 21.31 -1.69
CA LYS A 265 21.71 22.21 -2.35
C LYS A 265 22.40 23.14 -1.35
N GLY A 266 23.73 23.15 -1.37
CA GLY A 266 24.54 23.96 -0.47
C GLY A 266 24.54 23.50 1.00
N SER A 267 23.88 22.37 1.31
CA SER A 267 23.90 21.77 2.64
C SER A 267 25.14 20.91 2.84
N ALA A 268 25.73 20.96 4.04
CA ALA A 268 26.77 20.02 4.46
C ALA A 268 26.22 18.61 4.77
N GLY A 269 24.91 18.38 4.62
CA GLY A 269 24.22 17.12 4.84
C GLY A 269 22.99 17.29 5.74
N MET A 270 21.88 16.64 5.40
CA MET A 270 20.64 16.63 6.19
C MET A 270 20.18 15.21 6.49
N THR A 271 19.59 14.98 7.66
CA THR A 271 18.90 13.71 7.95
C THR A 271 17.61 13.60 7.14
N ALA A 272 17.08 12.39 6.92
CA ALA A 272 15.81 12.24 6.19
C ALA A 272 14.64 12.96 6.89
N TYR A 273 14.60 13.01 8.23
CA TYR A 273 13.61 13.80 8.96
C TYR A 273 13.70 15.30 8.64
N LYS A 274 14.92 15.85 8.55
CA LYS A 274 15.11 17.27 8.22
C LYS A 274 14.79 17.56 6.76
N VAL A 275 15.10 16.63 5.85
CA VAL A 275 14.67 16.73 4.45
C VAL A 275 13.14 16.76 4.40
N ALA A 276 12.47 15.79 5.03
CA ALA A 276 11.01 15.71 5.11
C ALA A 276 10.39 17.00 5.67
N SER A 277 10.98 17.61 6.71
CA SER A 277 10.45 18.85 7.28
C SER A 277 10.53 20.06 6.35
N ASN A 278 11.44 20.06 5.37
CA ASN A 278 11.58 21.12 4.38
C ASN A 278 10.79 20.84 3.09
N MET A 279 10.22 19.64 2.94
CA MET A 279 9.39 19.28 1.80
C MET A 279 8.00 19.92 1.90
N ARG A 280 7.37 20.15 0.74
CA ARG A 280 5.99 20.64 0.64
C ARG A 280 5.00 19.49 0.81
N TRP A 281 4.20 19.57 1.87
CA TRP A 281 3.16 18.59 2.19
C TRP A 281 1.77 19.22 2.23
N SER A 282 0.76 18.46 1.80
CA SER A 282 -0.65 18.85 1.94
C SER A 282 -1.19 18.47 3.33
N LEU A 283 -0.85 19.26 4.35
CA LEU A 283 -1.16 18.98 5.77
C LEU A 283 -2.51 19.55 6.26
N ARG A 284 -3.47 19.79 5.35
CA ARG A 284 -4.83 20.29 5.68
C ARG A 284 -4.84 21.49 6.65
N GLY A 285 -3.91 22.43 6.46
CA GLY A 285 -3.80 23.65 7.27
C GLY A 285 -2.84 23.57 8.46
N ALA A 286 -2.26 22.40 8.77
CA ALA A 286 -1.19 22.29 9.76
C ALA A 286 0.18 22.66 9.17
N THR A 287 1.09 23.13 10.02
CA THR A 287 2.52 23.25 9.72
C THR A 287 3.24 21.95 10.06
N TRP A 288 4.51 21.80 9.64
CA TRP A 288 5.30 20.62 10.01
C TRP A 288 5.40 20.45 11.53
N GLU A 289 5.54 21.53 12.29
CA GLU A 289 5.68 21.52 13.74
C GLU A 289 4.45 20.88 14.40
N ASN A 290 3.27 21.28 13.95
CA ASN A 290 1.97 20.91 14.53
C ASN A 290 1.28 19.74 13.81
N ALA A 291 1.91 19.15 12.79
CA ALA A 291 1.38 17.98 12.10
C ALA A 291 1.27 16.78 13.07
N PRO A 292 0.22 15.93 12.92
CA PRO A 292 0.12 14.67 13.65
C PRO A 292 1.39 13.82 13.51
N LYS A 293 1.87 13.23 14.60
CA LYS A 293 3.16 12.50 14.61
C LYS A 293 3.20 11.33 13.63
N GLN A 294 2.06 10.67 13.44
CA GLN A 294 1.89 9.61 12.43
C GLN A 294 2.05 10.13 11.00
N GLN A 295 1.56 11.33 10.69
CA GLN A 295 1.76 11.93 9.38
C GLN A 295 3.23 12.29 9.13
N LYS A 296 3.93 12.77 10.15
CA LYS A 296 5.39 12.97 10.06
C LYS A 296 6.13 11.65 9.81
N TRP A 297 5.67 10.56 10.42
CA TRP A 297 6.22 9.21 10.23
C TRP A 297 6.09 8.75 8.77
N PHE A 298 4.88 8.85 8.18
CA PHE A 298 4.69 8.55 6.76
C PHE A 298 5.47 9.49 5.84
N ALA A 299 5.48 10.79 6.12
CA ALA A 299 6.19 11.79 5.33
C ALA A 299 7.71 11.55 5.33
N MET A 300 8.29 11.21 6.48
CA MET A 300 9.71 10.89 6.58
C MET A 300 10.04 9.58 5.86
N GLY A 301 9.20 8.55 5.96
CA GLY A 301 9.41 7.31 5.22
C GLY A 301 9.38 7.50 3.70
N GLU A 302 8.47 8.36 3.21
CA GLU A 302 8.42 8.72 1.79
C GLU A 302 9.63 9.56 1.36
N ALA A 303 10.03 10.56 2.16
CA ALA A 303 11.24 11.34 1.90
C ALA A 303 12.48 10.43 1.84
N LYS A 304 12.56 9.45 2.74
CA LYS A 304 13.64 8.47 2.76
C LYS A 304 13.65 7.60 1.51
N SER A 305 12.50 7.13 1.03
CA SER A 305 12.40 6.39 -0.24
C SER A 305 12.95 7.19 -1.42
N HIS A 306 12.63 8.49 -1.50
CA HIS A 306 13.17 9.36 -2.54
C HIS A 306 14.69 9.60 -2.38
N LEU A 307 15.20 9.73 -1.15
CA LEU A 307 16.65 9.81 -0.89
C LEU A 307 17.36 8.51 -1.30
N THR A 308 16.79 7.35 -0.98
CA THR A 308 17.31 6.04 -1.41
C THR A 308 17.38 5.96 -2.95
N HIS A 309 16.35 6.40 -3.66
CA HIS A 309 16.37 6.43 -5.12
C HIS A 309 17.49 7.33 -5.67
N LEU A 310 17.68 8.52 -5.10
CA LEU A 310 18.79 9.42 -5.49
C LEU A 310 20.17 8.83 -5.18
N LEU A 311 20.31 8.02 -4.13
CA LEU A 311 21.54 7.28 -3.85
C LEU A 311 21.82 6.24 -4.93
N VAL A 312 20.79 5.50 -5.36
CA VAL A 312 20.90 4.48 -6.42
C VAL A 312 21.26 5.12 -7.76
N LEU A 313 20.71 6.31 -8.04
CA LEU A 313 21.10 7.11 -9.21
C LEU A 313 22.50 7.73 -9.11
N GLY A 314 23.16 7.65 -7.95
CA GLY A 314 24.49 8.22 -7.73
C GLY A 314 24.51 9.75 -7.71
N GLU A 315 23.38 10.38 -7.33
CA GLU A 315 23.24 11.84 -7.32
C GLU A 315 23.48 12.47 -5.94
N ILE A 316 23.35 11.66 -4.89
CA ILE A 316 23.64 12.06 -3.50
C ILE A 316 24.56 11.03 -2.86
N VAL A 317 25.17 11.39 -1.74
CA VAL A 317 25.87 10.43 -0.87
C VAL A 317 25.26 10.40 0.52
N LYS A 318 25.37 9.23 1.15
CA LYS A 318 25.00 8.97 2.53
C LYS A 318 26.25 8.97 3.40
N GLU A 319 26.20 9.69 4.51
CA GLU A 319 27.27 9.82 5.49
C GLU A 319 26.75 9.53 6.90
N GLU A 320 27.55 8.84 7.71
CA GLU A 320 27.28 8.66 9.13
C GLU A 320 27.96 9.78 9.93
N LYS A 321 27.17 10.63 10.59
CA LYS A 321 27.64 11.73 11.45
C LYS A 321 27.29 11.41 12.90
N GLY A 322 28.22 10.77 13.60
CA GLY A 322 28.00 10.24 14.93
C GLY A 322 26.94 9.14 14.91
N LYS A 323 25.80 9.36 15.57
CA LYS A 323 24.67 8.40 15.56
C LYS A 323 23.66 8.64 14.44
N LEU A 324 23.81 9.74 13.69
CA LEU A 324 22.85 10.15 12.67
C LEU A 324 23.32 9.76 11.27
N ILE A 325 22.35 9.47 10.41
CA ILE A 325 22.51 9.31 8.97
C ILE A 325 22.16 10.63 8.31
N THR A 326 23.04 11.13 7.46
CA THR A 326 22.84 12.36 6.71
C THR A 326 23.09 12.15 5.22
N TYR A 327 22.41 12.94 4.40
CA TYR A 327 22.50 12.91 2.94
C TYR A 327 22.95 14.26 2.43
N ARG A 328 23.88 14.28 1.48
CA ARG A 328 24.28 15.50 0.76
C ARG A 328 24.27 15.27 -0.73
N LEU A 329 23.96 16.34 -1.48
CA LEU A 329 24.10 16.36 -2.93
C LEU A 329 25.57 16.19 -3.31
N LEU A 330 25.84 15.48 -4.41
CA LEU A 330 27.19 15.30 -4.96
C LEU A 330 27.66 16.51 -5.77
#